data_AF-A0A496YY82-F1
#
_entry.id   AF-A0A496YY82-F1
#
_cell.length_a   1.000
_cell.length_b   1.000
_cell.length_c   1.000
_cell.angle_alpha   90.00
_cell.angle_beta   90.00
_cell.angle_gamma   90.00
#
_symmetry.space_group_name_H-M   'P 1'
#
loop_
_entity.id
_entity.type
_entity.pdbx_description
1 polymer ?
#
loop_
_entity_poly.entity_id
_entity_poly.type
_entity_poly.pdbx_seq_one_letter_code
_entity_poly.pdbx_strand_id
1 'polypeptide(L)'
;SIWITYSPDLVHWGRARAILAPEPGWSNSRLGICTPPIRTHEGWLTLYHGVRETAGGKLYRMGVLLLDLHDPAKIVGYSPYFIFGPEEIYERVGDVPNVIFACGLLPEDDGTVKMYYGAADTCIALAEARLEDLVRICLGVSHLG
;
A
#
# COMPACT_ATOMS: atom_id res chain seq x y z
N SER A 1 -5.50 10.47 4.93
CA SER A 1 -4.85 9.82 6.08
C SER A 1 -5.42 8.44 6.24
N ILE A 2 -4.68 7.52 6.85
CA ILE A 2 -5.10 6.17 7.18
C ILE A 2 -5.44 6.12 8.67
N TRP A 3 -6.57 5.49 8.98
CA TRP A 3 -7.08 5.34 10.33
C TRP A 3 -7.35 3.86 10.63
N ILE A 4 -7.21 3.49 11.89
CA ILE A 4 -7.66 2.21 12.42
C ILE A 4 -8.77 2.45 13.43
N THR A 5 -9.79 1.58 13.41
CA THR A 5 -10.89 1.57 14.38
C THR A 5 -11.17 0.13 14.80
N TYR A 6 -11.76 -0.05 15.97
CA TYR A 6 -11.97 -1.35 16.57
C TYR A 6 -13.43 -1.54 16.88
N SER A 7 -13.89 -2.78 16.77
CA SER A 7 -15.24 -3.18 17.15
C SER A 7 -15.19 -4.44 18.02
N PRO A 8 -16.01 -4.51 19.09
CA PRO A 8 -16.18 -5.73 19.85
C PRO A 8 -17.13 -6.74 19.18
N ASP A 9 -17.96 -6.30 18.22
CA ASP A 9 -19.09 -7.08 17.68
C ASP A 9 -19.32 -6.93 16.16
N LEU A 10 -18.43 -6.22 15.46
CA LEU A 10 -18.52 -5.83 14.05
C LEU A 10 -19.69 -4.89 13.69
N VAL A 11 -20.46 -4.43 14.67
CA VAL A 11 -21.60 -3.50 14.49
C VAL A 11 -21.25 -2.12 15.04
N HIS A 12 -20.71 -2.05 16.25
CA HIS A 12 -20.33 -0.82 16.92
C HIS A 12 -18.83 -0.59 16.80
N TRP A 13 -18.45 0.53 16.18
CA TRP A 13 -17.05 0.86 15.91
C TRP A 13 -16.62 2.09 16.70
N GLY A 14 -15.41 2.06 17.26
CA GLY A 14 -14.88 3.15 18.07
C GLY A 14 -13.37 3.10 18.22
N ARG A 15 -12.84 3.94 19.13
CA ARG A 15 -11.39 4.07 19.39
C ARG A 15 -10.58 4.33 18.11
N ALA A 16 -11.10 5.22 17.26
CA ALA A 16 -10.44 5.58 16.01
C ALA A 16 -9.10 6.27 16.28
N ARG A 17 -8.06 5.84 15.58
CA ARG A 17 -6.70 6.40 15.69
C ARG A 17 -6.17 6.64 14.28
N ALA A 18 -5.68 7.84 14.01
CA ALA A 18 -4.91 8.10 12.80
C ALA A 18 -3.55 7.42 12.94
N ILE A 19 -3.14 6.64 11.93
CA ILE A 19 -1.85 5.95 11.94
C ILE A 19 -0.88 6.52 10.91
N LEU A 20 -1.39 7.09 9.81
CA LEU A 20 -0.56 7.75 8.79
C LEU A 20 -1.28 8.95 8.19
N ALA A 21 -0.58 10.07 8.02
CA ALA A 21 -1.11 11.29 7.41
C ALA A 21 -0.33 11.63 6.12
N PRO A 22 -0.94 12.34 5.15
CA PRO A 22 -0.22 12.82 3.98
C PRO A 22 0.99 13.68 4.36
N GLU A 23 2.10 13.48 3.65
CA GLU A 23 3.34 14.25 3.81
C GLU A 23 3.74 14.89 2.48
N PRO A 24 4.54 15.98 2.48
CA PRO A 24 5.11 16.52 1.25
C PRO A 24 5.82 15.43 0.43
N GLY A 25 5.58 15.40 -0.88
CA GLY A 25 6.20 14.43 -1.77
C GLY A 25 5.19 13.63 -2.59
N TRP A 26 5.37 12.31 -2.64
CA TRP A 26 4.62 11.42 -3.53
C TRP A 26 3.20 11.09 -3.04
N SER A 27 2.88 11.41 -1.79
CA SER A 27 1.62 11.07 -1.13
C SER A 27 0.96 12.28 -0.44
N ASN A 28 1.15 13.47 -1.03
CA ASN A 28 0.84 14.76 -0.40
C ASN A 28 -0.66 15.11 -0.27
N SER A 29 -1.56 14.39 -0.93
CA SER A 29 -2.99 14.72 -0.95
C SER A 29 -3.81 13.69 -0.17
N ARG A 30 -3.74 12.41 -0.57
CA ARG A 30 -4.52 11.34 0.04
C ARG A 30 -3.71 10.06 0.24
N LEU A 31 -4.16 9.26 1.19
CA LEU A 31 -3.63 7.96 1.56
C LEU A 31 -4.80 7.01 1.83
N GLY A 32 -4.64 5.73 1.52
CA GLY A 32 -5.61 4.69 1.90
C GLY A 32 -5.02 3.29 1.83
N ILE A 33 -5.46 2.41 2.74
CA ILE A 33 -5.11 0.99 2.72
C ILE A 33 -5.77 0.32 1.51
N CYS A 34 -5.02 -0.55 0.86
CA CYS A 34 -5.43 -1.22 -0.36
C CYS A 34 -5.80 -2.69 -0.14
N THR A 35 -5.04 -3.40 0.70
CA THR A 35 -5.17 -4.86 0.84
C THR A 35 -5.32 -5.28 2.29
N PRO A 36 -6.00 -6.42 2.56
CA PRO A 36 -5.94 -7.06 3.87
C PRO A 36 -4.48 -7.28 4.30
N PRO A 37 -4.11 -6.99 5.56
CA PRO A 37 -2.74 -7.18 6.01
C PRO A 37 -2.33 -8.66 6.02
N ILE A 38 -1.13 -8.95 5.53
CA ILE A 38 -0.48 -10.27 5.59
C ILE A 38 0.36 -10.34 6.87
N ARG A 39 0.18 -11.42 7.64
CA ARG A 39 1.01 -11.66 8.82
C ARG A 39 2.40 -12.12 8.40
N THR A 40 3.45 -11.47 8.89
CA THR A 40 4.85 -11.90 8.78
C THR A 40 5.45 -12.11 10.18
N HIS A 41 6.73 -12.46 10.26
CA HIS A 41 7.43 -12.56 11.53
C HIS A 41 7.70 -11.19 12.17
N GLU A 42 7.82 -10.15 11.34
CA GLU A 42 8.18 -8.79 11.70
C GLU A 42 6.96 -7.88 11.94
N GLY A 43 5.79 -8.25 11.41
CA GLY A 43 4.59 -7.42 11.54
C GLY A 43 3.43 -7.83 10.63
N TRP A 44 2.39 -7.02 10.62
CA TRP A 44 1.33 -7.05 9.61
C TRP A 44 1.73 -6.19 8.43
N LEU A 45 2.06 -6.82 7.30
CA LEU A 45 2.42 -6.14 6.06
C LEU A 45 1.16 -5.79 5.26
N THR A 46 0.99 -4.53 4.87
CA THR A 46 -0.13 -4.09 4.04
C THR A 46 0.33 -3.06 3.02
N LEU A 47 -0.32 -3.06 1.86
CA LEU A 47 -0.08 -2.06 0.84
C LEU A 47 -1.04 -0.89 1.03
N TYR A 48 -0.56 0.30 0.72
CA TYR A 48 -1.37 1.51 0.73
C TYR A 48 -1.10 2.35 -0.51
N HIS A 49 -2.11 3.06 -0.99
CA HIS A 49 -1.91 4.05 -2.04
C HIS A 49 -1.61 5.41 -1.44
N GLY A 50 -0.79 6.19 -2.14
CA GLY A 50 -0.57 7.60 -1.93
C GLY A 50 -0.89 8.38 -3.20
N VAL A 51 -1.58 9.52 -3.01
CA VAL A 51 -1.96 10.41 -4.11
C VAL A 51 -1.09 11.65 -4.07
N ARG A 52 -0.37 11.89 -5.17
CA ARG A 52 0.26 13.18 -5.44
C ARG A 52 -0.63 14.02 -6.33
N GLU A 53 -0.96 15.21 -5.88
CA GLU A 53 -1.64 16.21 -6.71
C GLU A 53 -0.61 17.02 -7.50
N THR A 54 -0.82 17.15 -8.81
CA THR A 54 0.04 17.88 -9.74
C THR A 54 -0.81 18.80 -10.61
N ALA A 55 -0.17 19.73 -11.33
CA ALA A 55 -0.87 20.58 -12.30
C ALA A 55 -1.56 19.78 -13.42
N GLY A 56 -1.06 18.58 -13.74
CA GLY A 56 -1.62 17.68 -14.76
C GLY A 56 -2.63 16.66 -14.21
N GLY A 57 -3.04 16.79 -12.94
CA GLY A 57 -3.94 15.85 -12.28
C GLY A 57 -3.26 15.02 -11.18
N LYS A 58 -3.92 13.92 -10.81
CA LYS A 58 -3.52 13.06 -9.69
C LYS A 58 -2.66 11.91 -10.16
N LEU A 59 -1.64 11.57 -9.37
CA LEU A 59 -0.83 10.37 -9.55
C LEU A 59 -1.11 9.44 -8.37
N TYR A 60 -1.64 8.25 -8.63
CA TYR A 60 -1.84 7.22 -7.62
C TYR A 60 -0.67 6.26 -7.68
N ARG A 61 0.05 6.13 -6.57
CA ARG A 61 1.20 5.25 -6.42
C ARG A 61 1.06 4.44 -5.15
N MET A 62 1.84 3.37 -5.03
CA MET A 62 1.75 2.43 -3.93
C MET A 62 2.97 2.52 -3.02
N GLY A 63 2.73 2.44 -1.71
CA GLY A 63 3.74 2.18 -0.69
C GLY A 63 3.42 0.91 0.07
N VAL A 64 4.31 0.54 0.99
CA VAL A 64 4.12 -0.59 1.90
C VAL A 64 4.25 -0.14 3.36
N LEU A 65 3.40 -0.70 4.23
CA LEU A 65 3.40 -0.52 5.67
C LEU A 65 3.63 -1.85 6.36
N LEU A 66 4.35 -1.80 7.47
CA LEU A 66 4.50 -2.89 8.43
C LEU A 66 3.98 -2.40 9.79
N LEU A 67 2.95 -3.06 10.31
CA LEU A 67 2.30 -2.71 11.57
C LEU A 67 2.66 -3.74 12.66
N ASP A 68 2.68 -3.33 13.92
CA ASP A 68 3.00 -4.21 15.04
C ASP A 68 1.98 -5.38 15.17
N LEU A 69 2.48 -6.58 15.47
CA LEU A 69 1.66 -7.80 15.56
C LEU A 69 0.59 -7.77 16.66
N HIS A 70 0.86 -7.04 17.75
CA HIS A 70 0.00 -6.98 18.93
C HIS A 70 -0.84 -5.69 18.98
N ASP A 71 -0.30 -4.57 18.51
CA ASP A 71 -0.99 -3.30 18.40
C ASP A 71 -0.89 -2.72 16.97
N PRO A 72 -1.81 -3.08 16.06
CA PRO A 72 -1.76 -2.64 14.67
C PRO A 72 -1.94 -1.12 14.47
N ALA A 73 -2.19 -0.35 15.54
CA ALA A 73 -2.12 1.11 15.48
C ALA A 73 -0.68 1.64 15.42
N LYS A 74 0.33 0.81 15.71
CA LYS A 74 1.75 1.17 15.66
C LYS A 74 2.36 0.76 14.33
N ILE A 75 2.89 1.73 13.60
CA ILE A 75 3.74 1.48 12.43
C ILE A 75 5.13 1.11 12.95
N VAL A 76 5.63 -0.06 12.57
CA VAL A 76 6.98 -0.54 12.91
C VAL A 76 7.95 -0.46 11.73
N GLY A 77 7.42 -0.24 10.52
CA GLY A 77 8.21 0.03 9.31
C GLY A 77 7.31 0.52 8.18
N TYR A 78 7.88 1.29 7.25
CA TYR A 78 7.16 1.75 6.06
C TYR A 78 8.13 2.17 4.96
N SER A 79 7.68 2.16 3.70
CA SER A 79 8.48 2.69 2.60
C SER A 79 8.48 4.23 2.59
N PRO A 80 9.64 4.91 2.63
CA PRO A 80 9.70 6.38 2.58
C PRO A 80 9.33 6.93 1.19
N TYR A 81 9.51 6.11 0.14
CA TYR A 81 9.11 6.38 -1.22
C TYR A 81 8.01 5.41 -1.67
N PHE A 82 7.38 5.69 -2.80
CA PHE A 82 6.52 4.70 -3.45
C PHE A 82 7.38 3.53 -3.95
N ILE A 83 6.81 2.34 -3.93
CA ILE A 83 7.43 1.09 -4.40
C ILE A 83 6.90 0.65 -5.77
N PHE A 84 5.76 1.20 -6.19
CA PHE A 84 5.14 0.91 -7.47
C PHE A 84 4.34 2.14 -7.93
N GLY A 85 4.31 2.40 -9.23
CA GLY A 85 3.65 3.57 -9.82
C GLY A 85 3.31 3.36 -11.30
N PRO A 86 2.50 4.24 -11.91
CA PRO A 86 2.12 4.12 -13.31
C PRO A 86 3.32 4.39 -14.23
N GLU A 87 3.66 3.41 -15.06
CA GLU A 87 4.75 3.45 -16.04
C GLU A 87 4.28 2.95 -17.41
N GLU A 88 3.45 1.91 -17.44
CA GLU A 88 2.96 1.32 -18.67
C GLU A 88 1.85 2.15 -19.31
N ILE A 89 1.62 1.95 -20.62
CA ILE A 89 0.58 2.70 -21.34
C ILE A 89 -0.79 2.44 -20.72
N TYR A 90 -1.10 1.20 -20.36
CA TYR A 90 -2.38 0.82 -19.77
C TYR A 90 -2.59 1.34 -18.33
N GLU A 91 -1.53 1.84 -17.67
CA GLU A 91 -1.60 2.48 -16.35
C GLU A 91 -1.70 4.01 -16.46
N ARG A 92 -1.19 4.56 -17.57
CA ARG A 92 -1.16 6.00 -17.84
C ARG A 92 -2.33 6.48 -18.69
N VAL A 93 -2.97 5.60 -19.45
CA VAL A 93 -4.06 5.93 -20.37
C VAL A 93 -5.26 5.03 -20.11
N GLY A 94 -6.41 5.65 -19.88
CA GLY A 94 -7.67 5.00 -19.55
C GLY A 94 -8.70 6.04 -19.10
N ASP A 95 -9.78 5.56 -18.48
CA ASP A 95 -10.86 6.40 -17.92
C ASP A 95 -10.33 7.37 -16.86
N VAL A 96 -9.35 6.95 -16.06
CA VAL A 96 -8.61 7.83 -15.13
C VAL A 96 -7.10 7.64 -15.33
N PRO A 97 -6.41 8.57 -16.02
CA PRO A 97 -4.97 8.49 -16.27
C PRO A 97 -4.12 8.41 -15.00
N ASN A 98 -2.99 7.71 -15.09
CA ASN A 98 -1.95 7.63 -14.06
C ASN A 98 -2.44 7.06 -12.72
N VAL A 99 -3.21 5.97 -12.82
CA VAL A 99 -3.70 5.22 -11.67
C VAL A 99 -3.13 3.82 -11.67
N ILE A 100 -2.51 3.47 -10.54
CA ILE A 100 -2.39 2.08 -10.10
C ILE A 100 -3.05 1.98 -8.72
N PHE A 101 -3.87 0.95 -8.52
CA PHE A 101 -4.60 0.77 -7.26
C PHE A 101 -4.67 -0.72 -6.92
N ALA A 102 -3.91 -1.16 -5.91
CA ALA A 102 -3.93 -2.56 -5.50
C ALA A 102 -5.29 -2.93 -4.90
N CYS A 103 -5.82 -4.08 -5.32
CA CYS A 103 -7.11 -4.61 -4.87
C CYS A 103 -6.97 -6.02 -4.24
N GLY A 104 -5.83 -6.67 -4.42
CA GLY A 104 -5.53 -7.97 -3.83
C GLY A 104 -4.03 -8.21 -3.72
N LEU A 105 -3.61 -8.88 -2.64
CA LEU A 105 -2.24 -9.33 -2.43
C LEU A 105 -2.30 -10.79 -1.95
N LEU A 106 -1.92 -11.71 -2.82
CA LEU A 106 -2.02 -13.14 -2.60
C LEU A 106 -0.61 -13.72 -2.37
N PRO A 107 -0.28 -14.19 -1.16
CA PRO A 107 0.96 -14.92 -0.93
C PRO A 107 0.90 -16.31 -1.56
N GLU A 108 2.04 -16.73 -2.11
CA GLU A 108 2.27 -18.04 -2.73
C GLU A 108 3.26 -18.85 -1.89
N ASP A 109 3.26 -20.18 -2.07
CA ASP A 109 4.07 -21.11 -1.26
C ASP A 109 5.59 -20.92 -1.43
N ASP A 110 6.03 -20.33 -2.54
CA ASP A 110 7.45 -20.06 -2.84
C ASP A 110 7.96 -18.73 -2.23
N GLY A 111 7.09 -18.01 -1.51
CA GLY A 111 7.38 -16.72 -0.89
C GLY A 111 7.21 -15.52 -1.83
N THR A 112 6.70 -15.74 -3.05
CA THR A 112 6.21 -14.64 -3.90
C THR A 112 4.84 -14.15 -3.42
N VAL A 113 4.50 -12.93 -3.80
CA VAL A 113 3.18 -12.35 -3.65
C VAL A 113 2.69 -11.84 -4.99
N LYS A 114 1.46 -12.21 -5.34
CA LYS A 114 0.73 -11.71 -6.51
C LYS A 114 -0.12 -10.52 -6.12
N MET A 115 0.18 -9.35 -6.68
CA MET A 115 -0.59 -8.13 -6.49
C MET A 115 -1.51 -7.90 -7.68
N TYR A 116 -2.81 -8.06 -7.47
CA TYR A 116 -3.82 -7.64 -8.44
C TYR A 116 -4.11 -6.16 -8.25
N TYR A 117 -4.05 -5.38 -9.32
CA TYR A 117 -4.28 -3.94 -9.26
C TYR A 117 -5.11 -3.43 -10.43
N GLY A 118 -5.93 -2.43 -10.17
CA GLY A 118 -6.59 -1.63 -11.20
C GLY A 118 -5.58 -0.69 -11.84
N ALA A 119 -5.58 -0.62 -13.17
CA ALA A 119 -4.74 0.26 -13.97
C ALA A 119 -5.61 1.24 -14.76
N ALA A 120 -5.31 2.53 -14.61
CA ALA A 120 -6.02 3.66 -15.19
C ALA A 120 -7.57 3.64 -15.00
N ASP A 121 -8.06 3.02 -13.92
CA ASP A 121 -9.48 2.70 -13.67
C ASP A 121 -10.18 2.00 -14.85
N THR A 122 -9.42 1.27 -15.68
CA THR A 122 -9.90 0.72 -16.97
C THR A 122 -9.74 -0.79 -17.06
N CYS A 123 -8.64 -1.34 -16.53
CA CYS A 123 -8.39 -2.77 -16.55
C CYS A 123 -7.78 -3.26 -15.24
N ILE A 124 -7.70 -4.59 -15.10
CA ILE A 124 -6.98 -5.25 -14.01
C ILE A 124 -5.68 -5.81 -14.60
N ALA A 125 -4.58 -5.58 -13.89
CA ALA A 125 -3.29 -6.16 -14.18
C ALA A 125 -2.74 -6.89 -12.94
N LEU A 126 -1.63 -7.60 -13.14
CA LEU A 126 -0.96 -8.39 -12.11
C LEU A 126 0.52 -7.98 -12.08
N ALA A 127 1.04 -7.78 -10.87
CA ALA A 127 2.47 -7.65 -10.60
C ALA A 127 2.89 -8.68 -9.54
N GLU A 128 4.17 -9.02 -9.51
CA GLU A 128 4.73 -10.00 -8.58
C GLU A 128 5.91 -9.39 -7.83
N ALA A 129 6.08 -9.79 -6.58
CA ALA A 129 7.24 -9.43 -5.75
C ALA A 129 7.55 -10.57 -4.77
N ARG A 130 8.72 -10.54 -4.13
CA ARG A 130 9.01 -11.40 -2.97
C ARG A 130 8.45 -10.73 -1.72
N LEU A 131 7.73 -11.47 -0.87
CA LEU A 131 7.18 -10.94 0.39
C LEU A 131 8.29 -10.37 1.28
N GLU A 132 9.44 -11.06 1.32
CA GLU A 132 10.59 -10.67 2.11
C GLU A 132 11.20 -9.34 1.66
N ASP A 133 11.22 -9.05 0.35
CA ASP A 133 11.72 -7.77 -0.16
C ASP A 133 10.82 -6.61 0.29
N LEU A 134 9.50 -6.81 0.31
CA LEU A 134 8.56 -5.81 0.81
C LEU A 134 8.77 -5.53 2.31
N VAL A 135 9.02 -6.58 3.11
CA VAL A 135 9.36 -6.42 4.54
C VAL A 135 10.68 -5.66 4.70
N ARG A 136 11.72 -6.02 3.94
CA ARG A 136 13.03 -5.35 3.99
C ARG A 136 12.94 -3.87 3.63
N ILE A 137 12.13 -3.52 2.63
CA ILE A 137 11.85 -2.12 2.26
C ILE A 137 11.26 -1.37 3.47
N CYS A 138 10.30 -1.94 4.19
CA CYS A 138 9.72 -1.31 5.38
C CYS A 138 10.73 -1.07 6.50
N LEU A 139 11.70 -1.98 6.64
CA LEU A 139 12.72 -1.93 7.69
C LEU A 139 13.95 -1.09 7.30
N GLY A 140 13.98 -0.53 6.09
CA GLY A 140 15.12 0.25 5.59
C GLY A 140 16.37 -0.60 5.33
N VAL A 141 16.22 -1.91 5.16
CA VAL A 141 17.33 -2.83 4.85
C VAL A 141 17.50 -2.87 3.33
N SER A 142 18.45 -2.11 2.81
CA SER A 142 18.81 -2.11 1.38
C SER A 142 19.50 -3.43 0.99
N HIS A 143 19.19 -3.95 -0.21
CA HIS A 143 19.93 -5.04 -0.84
C HIS A 143 21.41 -4.67 -1.01
N LEU A 144 22.29 -5.36 -0.30
CA LEU A 144 23.62 -5.69 -0.79
C LEU A 144 23.49 -7.07 -1.42
N GLY A 145 23.27 -7.11 -2.73
CA GLY A 145 23.16 -8.34 -3.53
C GLY A 145 23.05 -8.01 -5.00
#